data_AF-A0A067F6Q6-F1
#
_entry.id   AF-A0A067F6Q6-F1
#
_cell.length_a   1.000
_cell.length_b   1.000
_cell.length_c   1.000
_cell.angle_alpha   90.00
_cell.angle_beta   90.00
_cell.angle_gamma   90.00
#
_symmetry.space_group_name_H-M   'P 1'
#
loop_
_entity.id
_entity.type
_entity.pdbx_description
1 polymer ?
#
loop_
_entity_poly.entity_id
_entity_poly.type
_entity_poly.pdbx_seq_one_letter_code
_entity_poly.pdbx_strand_id
1 'polypeptide(L)'
;MAPERDIGGVNNNRLVKIHEACKVPPFSDDSTAAAVAATTLPLTYFDTYCFNLSPVDILLFYEIKDLTWDSFNSEILPKLKHSLSITLLHYLPVAGHLMWPPDAEKPAVYYFKDDGVSVTVAESNADLRRLLSSNNGTRRAVEFHPLAPRLSISEDKAEVTAIQITLFPNQGFSICISVHHTVIDGKSAVLFIKSWAYLCKKLQQQNVVVPVPSLLPESLTPCFDRSLIKDPHGIDMVYVKQLMAFTGSDPNTRSLKVTIPVAKVDSNLVRKTFTLTREDLNKLKHKLVLVNKDQHPSKQLHSSTFVLTCAHVFVCLVKARGEDANTTVTFWVPADCRS
;
A
#
# COMPACT_ATOMS: atom_id res chain seq x y z
N MET A 1 37.49 -10.34 1.49
CA MET A 1 36.83 -11.67 1.48
C MET A 1 36.14 -11.86 2.80
N ALA A 2 34.83 -11.58 2.85
CA ALA A 2 33.98 -11.81 4.01
C ALA A 2 33.21 -13.12 3.80
N PRO A 3 32.92 -13.89 4.86
CA PRO A 3 32.52 -15.28 4.73
C PRO A 3 31.05 -15.42 4.28
N GLU A 4 30.82 -16.35 3.36
CA GLU A 4 29.51 -16.93 3.08
C GLU A 4 28.91 -17.47 4.39
N ARG A 5 27.74 -16.96 4.77
CA ARG A 5 26.95 -17.58 5.83
C ARG A 5 25.89 -18.46 5.20
N ASP A 6 26.11 -19.74 5.44
CA ASP A 6 25.26 -20.89 5.23
C ASP A 6 23.78 -20.58 5.54
N ILE A 7 22.96 -20.64 4.50
CA ILE A 7 21.51 -20.44 4.58
C ILE A 7 20.91 -21.81 4.87
N GLY A 8 20.56 -22.05 6.13
CA GLY A 8 19.74 -23.17 6.54
C GLY A 8 18.38 -23.16 5.82
N GLY A 9 18.33 -23.87 4.69
CA GLY A 9 17.31 -24.87 4.41
C GLY A 9 15.82 -24.51 4.51
N VAL A 10 15.38 -23.38 3.98
CA VAL A 10 14.05 -23.32 3.32
C VAL A 10 14.25 -22.69 1.95
N ASN A 11 14.07 -23.51 0.93
CA ASN A 11 14.20 -23.15 -0.47
C ASN A 11 13.09 -22.15 -0.86
N ASN A 12 13.28 -20.85 -0.59
CA ASN A 12 12.30 -19.80 -0.92
C ASN A 12 12.05 -19.65 -2.43
N ASN A 13 12.90 -20.25 -3.27
CA ASN A 13 12.73 -20.32 -4.73
C ASN A 13 11.60 -21.26 -5.22
N ARG A 14 10.75 -21.82 -4.35
CA ARG A 14 9.75 -22.83 -4.74
C ARG A 14 8.27 -22.40 -4.71
N LEU A 15 7.92 -21.18 -4.27
CA LEU A 15 6.50 -20.80 -4.10
C LEU A 15 5.91 -19.99 -5.27
N VAL A 16 6.75 -19.28 -6.01
CA VAL A 16 6.34 -18.44 -7.14
C VAL A 16 7.41 -18.54 -8.24
N LYS A 17 6.97 -18.79 -9.47
CA LYS A 17 7.79 -18.79 -10.69
C LYS A 17 7.64 -17.43 -11.37
N ILE A 18 8.74 -16.68 -11.49
CA ILE A 18 8.75 -15.41 -12.22
C ILE A 18 8.82 -15.71 -13.72
N HIS A 19 7.91 -15.11 -14.49
CA HIS A 19 7.87 -15.21 -15.95
C HIS A 19 8.41 -13.94 -16.60
N GLU A 20 8.20 -12.78 -15.99
CA GLU A 20 8.65 -11.49 -16.52
C GLU A 20 8.93 -10.52 -15.38
N ALA A 21 9.96 -9.70 -15.54
CA ALA A 21 10.18 -8.49 -14.75
C ALA A 21 10.43 -7.33 -15.72
N CYS A 22 9.57 -6.31 -15.68
CA CYS A 22 9.65 -5.18 -16.59
C CYS A 22 9.32 -3.87 -15.87
N LYS A 23 9.56 -2.75 -16.56
CA LYS A 23 9.18 -1.42 -16.11
C LYS A 23 8.05 -0.90 -16.99
N VAL A 24 6.95 -0.45 -16.39
CA VAL A 24 5.82 0.15 -17.10
C VAL A 24 5.92 1.67 -16.95
N PRO A 25 6.33 2.40 -18.00
CA PRO A 25 6.39 3.85 -17.96
C PRO A 25 4.98 4.47 -18.08
N PRO A 26 4.80 5.74 -17.68
CA PRO A 26 3.63 6.52 -18.06
C PRO A 26 3.43 6.52 -19.57
N PHE A 27 2.17 6.49 -20.00
CA PHE A 27 1.83 6.56 -21.41
C PHE A 27 2.35 7.88 -22.00
N SER A 28 3.04 7.79 -23.13
CA SER A 28 3.57 8.95 -23.85
C SER A 28 3.32 8.79 -25.34
N ASP A 29 2.74 9.83 -25.92
CA ASP A 29 2.60 10.08 -27.36
C ASP A 29 2.94 11.55 -27.64
N ASP A 30 2.87 11.97 -28.91
CA ASP A 30 3.19 13.35 -29.31
C ASP A 30 2.31 14.39 -28.59
N SER A 31 1.10 14.01 -28.17
CA SER A 31 0.14 14.89 -27.49
C SER A 31 0.36 15.00 -25.97
N THR A 32 1.03 14.00 -25.38
CA THR A 32 1.24 13.88 -23.93
C THR A 32 2.69 14.10 -23.50
N ALA A 33 3.62 14.24 -24.44
CA ALA A 33 5.05 14.43 -24.17
C ALA A 33 5.36 15.58 -23.20
N ALA A 34 4.60 16.69 -23.25
CA ALA A 34 4.76 17.81 -22.34
C ALA A 34 4.24 17.50 -20.92
N ALA A 35 3.21 16.67 -20.79
CA ALA A 35 2.66 16.25 -19.50
C ALA A 35 3.60 15.27 -18.77
N VAL A 36 4.42 14.53 -19.50
CA VAL A 36 5.38 13.54 -18.98
C VAL A 36 6.78 14.17 -18.78
N ALA A 37 6.84 15.47 -18.54
CA ALA A 37 8.08 16.16 -18.22
C ALA A 37 8.62 15.76 -16.83
N ALA A 38 9.91 16.00 -16.58
CA ALA A 38 10.48 15.79 -15.26
C ALA A 38 9.76 16.67 -14.23
N THR A 39 9.35 16.08 -13.10
CA THR A 39 8.62 16.79 -12.04
C THR A 39 9.21 16.46 -10.68
N THR A 40 9.01 17.39 -9.74
CA THR A 40 9.38 17.22 -8.34
C THR A 40 8.17 17.51 -7.48
N LEU A 41 7.85 16.59 -6.58
CA LEU A 41 6.81 16.74 -5.58
C LEU A 41 7.46 16.88 -4.19
N PRO A 42 7.43 18.09 -3.58
CA PRO A 42 8.02 18.29 -2.27
C PRO A 42 7.23 17.54 -1.20
N LEU A 43 7.94 17.05 -0.17
CA LEU A 43 7.31 16.48 1.02
C LEU A 43 6.79 17.57 1.96
N THR A 44 5.64 17.31 2.56
CA THR A 44 5.02 18.09 3.64
C THR A 44 5.29 17.42 4.99
N TYR A 45 4.90 18.06 6.10
CA TYR A 45 5.04 17.46 7.42
C TYR A 45 4.21 16.17 7.60
N PHE A 46 3.17 15.95 6.80
CA PHE A 46 2.44 14.68 6.77
C PHE A 46 3.24 13.56 6.09
N ASP A 47 4.23 13.90 5.28
CA ASP A 47 5.06 12.92 4.59
C ASP A 47 6.36 12.67 5.38
N THR A 48 6.97 13.71 5.96
CA THR A 48 8.31 13.62 6.58
C THR A 48 8.37 12.81 7.88
N TYR A 49 7.25 12.54 8.57
CA TYR A 49 7.27 11.73 9.78
C TYR A 49 7.53 10.23 9.53
N CYS A 50 7.47 9.78 8.27
CA CYS A 50 7.47 8.35 7.93
C CYS A 50 8.38 7.94 6.75
N PHE A 51 9.42 8.71 6.41
CA PHE A 51 10.31 8.38 5.26
C PHE A 51 11.22 7.16 5.41
N ASN A 52 11.30 6.57 6.60
CA ASN A 52 12.10 5.38 6.90
C ASN A 52 11.23 4.17 7.34
N LEU A 53 9.91 4.27 7.16
CA LEU A 53 8.99 3.15 7.42
C LEU A 53 9.12 2.07 6.34
N SER A 54 8.82 0.84 6.74
CA SER A 54 8.71 -0.26 5.79
C SER A 54 7.60 0.01 4.76
N PRO A 55 7.76 -0.46 3.51
CA PRO A 55 6.69 -0.39 2.51
C PRO A 55 5.40 -1.05 2.96
N VAL A 56 4.28 -0.61 2.38
CA VAL A 56 2.97 -1.20 2.62
C VAL A 56 2.54 -2.00 1.41
N ASP A 57 2.19 -3.27 1.65
CA ASP A 57 1.71 -4.18 0.62
C ASP A 57 0.19 -4.27 0.63
N ILE A 58 -0.42 -3.95 -0.51
CA ILE A 58 -1.87 -4.08 -0.76
C ILE A 58 -2.06 -5.26 -1.71
N LEU A 59 -2.67 -6.33 -1.23
CA LEU A 59 -2.88 -7.55 -2.00
C LEU A 59 -4.36 -7.72 -2.37
N LEU A 60 -4.64 -7.75 -3.66
CA LEU A 60 -5.96 -7.94 -4.27
C LEU A 60 -6.00 -9.31 -4.93
N PHE A 61 -7.09 -10.06 -4.72
CA PHE A 61 -7.29 -11.39 -5.30
C PHE A 61 -8.52 -11.41 -6.19
N TYR A 62 -8.41 -12.07 -7.34
CA TYR A 62 -9.46 -12.21 -8.34
C TYR A 62 -9.64 -13.69 -8.67
N GLU A 63 -10.82 -14.24 -8.36
CA GLU A 63 -11.17 -15.62 -8.71
C GLU A 63 -11.68 -15.66 -10.16
N ILE A 64 -11.03 -16.46 -11.01
CA ILE A 64 -11.45 -16.74 -12.38
C ILE A 64 -11.21 -18.22 -12.64
N LYS A 65 -12.31 -18.97 -12.81
CA LYS A 65 -12.26 -20.40 -13.09
C LYS A 65 -11.64 -20.65 -14.46
N ASP A 66 -10.91 -21.75 -14.57
CA ASP A 66 -10.34 -22.24 -15.84
C ASP A 66 -9.40 -21.24 -16.53
N LEU A 67 -8.83 -20.31 -15.75
CA LEU A 67 -7.84 -19.34 -16.23
C LEU A 67 -6.49 -20.02 -16.50
N THR A 68 -6.14 -20.16 -17.77
CA THR A 68 -4.86 -20.71 -18.21
C THR A 68 -3.80 -19.63 -18.33
N TRP A 69 -2.53 -20.03 -18.42
CA TRP A 69 -1.44 -19.11 -18.71
C TRP A 69 -1.66 -18.37 -20.04
N ASP A 70 -2.10 -19.07 -21.09
CA ASP A 70 -2.25 -18.49 -22.42
C ASP A 70 -3.33 -17.40 -22.46
N SER A 71 -4.51 -17.64 -21.88
CA SER A 71 -5.57 -16.63 -21.82
C SER A 71 -5.22 -15.48 -20.88
N PHE A 72 -4.57 -15.76 -19.74
CA PHE A 72 -4.05 -14.73 -18.86
C PHE A 72 -3.04 -13.81 -19.58
N ASN A 73 -2.05 -14.41 -20.24
CA ASN A 73 -0.95 -13.69 -20.89
C ASN A 73 -1.39 -12.92 -22.14
N SER A 74 -2.36 -13.45 -22.90
CA SER A 74 -2.84 -12.80 -24.13
C SER A 74 -3.98 -11.80 -23.90
N GLU A 75 -4.85 -12.01 -22.91
CA GLU A 75 -6.06 -11.20 -22.75
C GLU A 75 -6.08 -10.28 -21.52
N ILE A 76 -5.48 -10.70 -20.40
CA ILE A 76 -5.56 -9.96 -19.13
C ILE A 76 -4.31 -9.11 -18.93
N LEU A 77 -3.14 -9.73 -19.02
CA LEU A 77 -1.87 -9.07 -18.73
C LEU A 77 -1.60 -7.82 -19.60
N PRO A 78 -1.83 -7.84 -20.93
CA PRO A 78 -1.60 -6.66 -21.77
C PRO A 78 -2.54 -5.50 -21.39
N LYS A 79 -3.81 -5.81 -21.06
CA LYS A 79 -4.79 -4.80 -20.61
C LYS A 79 -4.39 -4.18 -19.28
N LEU A 80 -3.91 -5.00 -18.33
CA LEU A 80 -3.42 -4.51 -17.04
C LEU A 80 -2.22 -3.57 -17.22
N LYS A 81 -1.22 -3.95 -18.03
CA LYS A 81 -0.03 -3.11 -18.29
C LYS A 81 -0.37 -1.83 -19.03
N HIS A 82 -1.18 -1.92 -20.08
CA HIS A 82 -1.55 -0.75 -20.87
C HIS A 82 -2.39 0.26 -20.08
N SER A 83 -3.39 -0.23 -19.33
CA SER A 83 -4.18 0.62 -18.45
C SER A 83 -3.37 1.21 -17.30
N LEU A 84 -2.38 0.48 -16.77
CA LEU A 84 -1.45 1.01 -15.78
C LEU A 84 -0.64 2.17 -16.38
N SER A 85 -0.05 1.98 -17.56
CA SER A 85 0.70 3.02 -18.28
C SER A 85 -0.13 4.31 -18.46
N ILE A 86 -1.39 4.18 -18.88
CA ILE A 86 -2.30 5.33 -19.01
C ILE A 86 -2.63 5.95 -17.63
N THR A 87 -2.84 5.12 -16.60
CA THR A 87 -3.09 5.63 -15.24
C THR A 87 -1.92 6.45 -14.73
N LEU A 88 -0.69 6.02 -14.98
CA LEU A 88 0.52 6.70 -14.55
C LEU A 88 0.69 8.10 -15.15
N LEU A 89 0.09 8.40 -16.31
CA LEU A 89 0.02 9.76 -16.84
C LEU A 89 -0.63 10.74 -15.86
N HIS A 90 -1.65 10.27 -15.12
CA HIS A 90 -2.33 11.07 -14.10
C HIS A 90 -1.64 11.00 -12.73
N TYR A 91 -0.69 10.08 -12.54
CA TYR A 91 -0.07 9.76 -11.25
C TYR A 91 1.46 9.69 -11.37
N LEU A 92 2.10 10.66 -12.03
CA LEU A 92 3.56 10.65 -12.28
C LEU A 92 4.41 10.38 -11.02
N PRO A 93 4.10 10.94 -9.84
CA PRO A 93 4.88 10.63 -8.62
C PRO A 93 4.88 9.15 -8.23
N VAL A 94 3.87 8.37 -8.63
CA VAL A 94 3.80 6.92 -8.38
C VAL A 94 4.84 6.15 -9.19
N ALA A 95 5.17 6.64 -10.38
CA ALA A 95 6.22 6.09 -11.25
C ALA A 95 7.63 6.57 -10.87
N GLY A 96 7.73 7.60 -10.04
CA GLY A 96 8.98 8.24 -9.66
C GLY A 96 9.69 7.58 -8.49
N HIS A 97 10.58 8.35 -7.88
CA HIS A 97 11.48 7.93 -6.81
C HIS A 97 11.51 8.95 -5.68
N LEU A 98 11.46 8.47 -4.44
CA LEU A 98 11.86 9.28 -3.29
C LEU A 98 13.38 9.38 -3.30
N MET A 99 13.92 10.60 -3.29
CA MET A 99 15.36 10.83 -3.32
C MET A 99 15.79 11.85 -2.27
N TRP A 100 17.02 11.73 -1.80
CA TRP A 100 17.64 12.71 -0.91
C TRP A 100 18.97 13.22 -1.46
N PRO A 101 18.94 14.23 -2.37
CA PRO A 101 20.15 14.79 -2.94
C PRO A 101 21.12 15.35 -1.88
N PRO A 102 22.45 15.33 -2.11
CA PRO A 102 23.47 15.86 -1.18
C PRO A 102 23.37 17.35 -0.83
N ASP A 103 22.66 18.13 -1.64
CA ASP A 103 22.46 19.57 -1.37
C ASP A 103 21.06 19.88 -0.79
N ALA A 104 20.19 18.87 -0.64
CA ALA A 104 18.83 19.04 -0.16
C ALA A 104 18.70 18.85 1.35
N GLU A 105 17.98 19.75 2.02
CA GLU A 105 17.73 19.67 3.47
C GLU A 105 16.84 18.48 3.87
N LYS A 106 15.95 18.06 2.97
CA LYS A 106 15.00 16.95 3.16
C LYS A 106 14.75 16.21 1.85
N PRO A 107 14.26 14.96 1.90
CA PRO A 107 13.95 14.22 0.68
C PRO A 107 12.71 14.78 -0.03
N ALA A 108 12.60 14.47 -1.32
CA ALA A 108 11.46 14.80 -2.16
C ALA A 108 11.21 13.68 -3.18
N VAL A 109 10.03 13.68 -3.80
CA VAL A 109 9.72 12.71 -4.86
C VAL A 109 10.08 13.33 -6.21
N TYR A 110 10.86 12.62 -6.99
CA TYR A 110 11.31 13.02 -8.33
C TYR A 110 10.76 12.04 -9.35
N TYR A 111 10.26 12.58 -10.45
CA TYR A 111 9.88 11.81 -11.63
C TYR A 111 10.72 12.30 -12.82
N PHE A 112 11.32 11.37 -13.56
CA PHE A 112 12.05 11.63 -14.80
C PHE A 112 11.38 10.94 -16.00
N LYS A 113 11.67 11.38 -17.23
CA LYS A 113 10.98 10.91 -18.45
C LYS A 113 11.04 9.38 -18.65
N ASP A 114 12.11 8.73 -18.23
CA ASP A 114 12.32 7.27 -18.37
C ASP A 114 11.94 6.49 -17.10
N ASP A 115 11.24 7.16 -16.17
CA ASP A 115 10.69 6.55 -14.97
C ASP A 115 9.39 5.79 -15.26
N GLY A 116 9.01 4.93 -14.32
CA GLY A 116 8.00 3.90 -14.52
C GLY A 116 7.95 2.94 -13.34
N VAL A 117 6.84 2.23 -13.23
CA VAL A 117 6.61 1.28 -12.12
C VAL A 117 7.23 -0.07 -12.46
N SER A 118 8.00 -0.63 -11.52
CA SER A 118 8.51 -1.99 -11.61
C SER A 118 7.36 -2.99 -11.48
N VAL A 119 7.18 -3.83 -12.50
CA VAL A 119 6.11 -4.84 -12.59
C VAL A 119 6.73 -6.23 -12.76
N THR A 120 6.40 -7.13 -11.83
CA THR A 120 6.77 -8.56 -11.90
C THR A 120 5.55 -9.39 -12.25
N VAL A 121 5.66 -10.22 -13.28
CA VAL A 121 4.63 -11.21 -13.66
C VAL A 121 5.11 -12.58 -13.22
N ALA A 122 4.28 -13.26 -12.46
CA ALA A 122 4.64 -14.53 -11.86
C ALA A 122 3.49 -15.51 -11.85
N GLU A 123 3.78 -16.75 -11.46
CA GLU A 123 2.83 -17.85 -11.35
C GLU A 123 3.07 -18.59 -10.03
N SER A 124 2.00 -18.96 -9.34
CA SER A 124 2.05 -19.73 -8.10
C SER A 124 1.14 -20.94 -8.18
N ASN A 125 1.64 -22.08 -7.71
CA ASN A 125 0.85 -23.31 -7.53
C ASN A 125 0.14 -23.36 -6.17
N ALA A 126 0.12 -22.25 -5.41
CA ALA A 126 -0.63 -22.20 -4.16
C ALA A 126 -2.14 -22.29 -4.40
N ASP A 127 -2.86 -22.77 -3.38
CA ASP A 127 -4.33 -22.84 -3.40
C ASP A 127 -4.92 -21.45 -3.11
N LEU A 128 -5.43 -20.79 -4.15
CA LEU A 128 -6.04 -19.46 -4.07
C LEU A 128 -7.30 -19.50 -3.20
N ARG A 129 -8.10 -20.56 -3.26
CA ARG A 129 -9.32 -20.69 -2.44
C ARG A 129 -8.96 -20.78 -0.96
N ARG A 130 -7.87 -21.47 -0.62
CA ARG A 130 -7.33 -21.48 0.75
C ARG A 130 -6.89 -20.08 1.19
N LEU A 131 -6.22 -19.33 0.32
CA LEU A 131 -5.81 -17.95 0.63
C LEU A 131 -7.02 -17.01 0.82
N LEU A 132 -8.09 -17.22 0.07
CA LEU A 132 -9.34 -16.45 0.14
C LEU A 132 -10.25 -16.83 1.32
N SER A 133 -10.14 -18.06 1.84
CA SER A 133 -11.05 -18.60 2.84
C SER A 133 -11.06 -17.77 4.14
N SER A 134 -12.05 -16.88 4.26
CA SER A 134 -12.28 -16.07 5.47
C SER A 134 -12.96 -16.86 6.58
N ASN A 135 -13.73 -17.90 6.24
CA ASN A 135 -14.72 -18.47 7.15
C ASN A 135 -14.19 -19.63 8.00
N ASN A 136 -13.21 -20.44 7.55
CA ASN A 136 -12.88 -21.70 8.22
C ASN A 136 -11.38 -21.94 8.52
N GLY A 137 -10.46 -21.00 8.28
CA GLY A 137 -9.03 -21.27 8.44
C GLY A 137 -8.15 -20.11 8.88
N THR A 138 -7.23 -20.37 9.80
CA THR A 138 -6.01 -19.58 9.99
C THR A 138 -5.05 -19.90 8.85
N ARG A 139 -4.54 -18.87 8.17
CA ARG A 139 -3.54 -19.02 7.09
C ARG A 139 -2.19 -18.58 7.63
N ARG A 140 -1.07 -19.21 7.29
CA ARG A 140 0.21 -18.70 7.80
C ARG A 140 0.53 -17.37 7.12
N ALA A 141 1.00 -16.39 7.89
CA ALA A 141 1.31 -15.06 7.38
C ALA A 141 2.38 -15.11 6.27
N VAL A 142 3.34 -16.04 6.40
CA VAL A 142 4.41 -16.26 5.43
C VAL A 142 3.94 -16.72 4.04
N GLU A 143 2.72 -17.25 3.92
CA GLU A 143 2.18 -17.69 2.62
C GLU A 143 1.90 -16.53 1.67
N PHE A 144 1.78 -15.31 2.19
CA PHE A 144 1.49 -14.11 1.41
C PHE A 144 2.76 -13.39 0.94
N HIS A 145 3.90 -13.58 1.60
CA HIS A 145 5.13 -12.86 1.27
C HIS A 145 5.62 -13.09 -0.17
N PRO A 146 5.57 -14.32 -0.73
CA PRO A 146 6.00 -14.53 -2.12
C PRO A 146 5.13 -13.81 -3.16
N LEU A 147 3.94 -13.35 -2.77
CA LEU A 147 3.02 -12.64 -3.66
C LEU A 147 3.29 -11.14 -3.73
N ALA A 148 4.15 -10.61 -2.86
CA ALA A 148 4.49 -9.20 -2.80
C ALA A 148 5.78 -8.90 -3.59
N PRO A 149 5.82 -7.82 -4.39
CA PRO A 149 7.04 -7.39 -5.04
C PRO A 149 8.00 -6.84 -4.00
N ARG A 150 9.30 -6.86 -4.33
CA ARG A 150 10.29 -6.13 -3.55
C ARG A 150 10.35 -4.68 -4.07
N LEU A 151 10.09 -3.72 -3.20
CA LEU A 151 10.34 -2.30 -3.49
C LEU A 151 11.84 -2.00 -3.36
N SER A 152 12.45 -1.41 -4.40
CA SER A 152 13.89 -1.11 -4.38
C SER A 152 14.15 0.14 -3.55
N ILE A 153 14.93 -0.03 -2.47
CA ILE A 153 15.29 1.05 -1.54
C ILE A 153 16.81 1.00 -1.29
N SER A 154 17.50 2.10 -1.58
CA SER A 154 18.91 2.36 -1.29
C SER A 154 19.06 3.47 -0.24
N GLU A 155 20.29 3.93 0.01
CA GLU A 155 20.58 5.03 0.92
C GLU A 155 19.96 6.36 0.44
N ASP A 156 20.00 6.63 -0.86
CA ASP A 156 19.71 7.94 -1.45
C ASP A 156 18.50 7.94 -2.38
N LYS A 157 17.98 6.75 -2.70
CA LYS A 157 16.89 6.56 -3.66
C LYS A 157 15.98 5.40 -3.26
N ALA A 158 14.67 5.61 -3.33
CA ALA A 158 13.66 4.58 -3.14
C ALA A 158 12.61 4.66 -4.24
N GLU A 159 12.24 3.51 -4.82
CA GLU A 159 11.05 3.42 -5.66
C GLU A 159 9.81 3.81 -4.86
N VAL A 160 8.87 4.53 -5.48
CA VAL A 160 7.62 4.88 -4.82
C VAL A 160 6.65 3.69 -4.82
N THR A 161 6.60 2.94 -5.92
CA THR A 161 5.68 1.79 -6.07
C THR A 161 6.31 0.66 -6.86
N ALA A 162 6.01 -0.58 -6.47
CA ALA A 162 6.27 -1.79 -7.25
C ALA A 162 5.01 -2.67 -7.27
N ILE A 163 4.82 -3.43 -8.35
CA ILE A 163 3.64 -4.28 -8.55
C ILE A 163 4.07 -5.71 -8.87
N GLN A 164 3.41 -6.68 -8.27
CA GLN A 164 3.49 -8.08 -8.69
C GLN A 164 2.10 -8.58 -9.10
N ILE A 165 2.01 -9.17 -10.30
CA ILE A 165 0.81 -9.83 -10.81
C ILE A 165 1.09 -11.33 -10.83
N THR A 166 0.38 -12.09 -10.01
CA THR A 166 0.64 -13.53 -9.84
C THR A 166 -0.55 -14.36 -10.33
N LEU A 167 -0.34 -15.20 -11.34
CA LEU A 167 -1.33 -16.17 -11.81
C LEU A 167 -1.41 -17.36 -10.84
N PHE A 168 -2.61 -17.85 -10.57
CA PHE A 168 -2.89 -19.14 -9.95
C PHE A 168 -3.63 -19.99 -10.98
N PRO A 169 -2.94 -20.91 -11.69
CA PRO A 169 -3.53 -21.65 -12.81
C PRO A 169 -4.86 -22.31 -12.43
N ASN A 170 -5.86 -22.13 -13.29
CA ASN A 170 -7.24 -22.63 -13.16
C ASN A 170 -8.05 -22.05 -11.98
N GLN A 171 -7.50 -21.08 -11.23
CA GLN A 171 -8.13 -20.53 -10.03
C GLN A 171 -8.35 -19.01 -10.12
N GLY A 172 -7.42 -18.27 -10.73
CA GLY A 172 -7.50 -16.81 -10.83
C GLY A 172 -6.13 -16.15 -10.78
N PHE A 173 -6.06 -14.90 -10.33
CA PHE A 173 -4.80 -14.17 -10.18
C PHE A 173 -4.84 -13.21 -8.98
N SER A 174 -3.68 -12.76 -8.52
CA SER A 174 -3.56 -11.66 -7.56
C SER A 174 -2.78 -10.49 -8.14
N ILE A 175 -3.03 -9.31 -7.60
CA ILE A 175 -2.22 -8.11 -7.80
C ILE A 175 -1.77 -7.65 -6.42
N CYS A 176 -0.46 -7.62 -6.20
CA CYS A 176 0.12 -6.96 -5.04
C CYS A 176 0.76 -5.64 -5.45
N ILE A 177 0.42 -4.57 -4.74
CA ILE A 177 0.96 -3.23 -4.94
C ILE A 177 1.70 -2.88 -3.66
N SER A 178 3.03 -2.76 -3.74
CA SER A 178 3.87 -2.30 -2.66
C SER A 178 4.13 -0.81 -2.84
N VAL A 179 3.85 0.00 -1.82
CA VAL A 179 4.01 1.46 -1.86
C VAL A 179 4.89 1.98 -0.74
N HIS A 180 5.66 3.01 -1.03
CA HIS A 180 6.39 3.78 -0.03
C HIS A 180 5.40 4.69 0.73
N HIS A 181 5.13 4.37 2.01
CA HIS A 181 4.06 5.01 2.79
C HIS A 181 4.20 6.54 2.89
N THR A 182 5.43 7.04 2.89
CA THR A 182 5.79 8.47 2.87
C THR A 182 5.15 9.24 1.73
N VAL A 183 4.95 8.59 0.59
CA VAL A 183 4.45 9.25 -0.62
C VAL A 183 2.95 9.01 -0.78
N ILE A 184 2.46 7.86 -0.33
CA ILE A 184 1.10 7.39 -0.60
C ILE A 184 0.45 6.93 0.72
N ASP A 185 -0.52 7.73 1.21
CA ASP A 185 -1.40 7.29 2.29
C ASP A 185 -2.50 6.33 1.79
N GLY A 186 -3.27 5.75 2.72
CA GLY A 186 -4.30 4.78 2.38
C GLY A 186 -5.38 5.30 1.43
N LYS A 187 -5.74 6.60 1.50
CA LYS A 187 -6.76 7.19 0.63
C LYS A 187 -6.22 7.39 -0.78
N SER A 188 -5.00 7.89 -0.91
CA SER A 188 -4.29 8.06 -2.18
C SER A 188 -4.02 6.70 -2.85
N ALA A 189 -3.65 5.66 -2.10
CA ALA A 189 -3.47 4.31 -2.63
C ALA A 189 -4.78 3.76 -3.22
N VAL A 190 -5.89 3.90 -2.48
CA VAL A 190 -7.21 3.47 -2.97
C VAL A 190 -7.65 4.30 -4.18
N LEU A 191 -7.35 5.60 -4.22
CA LEU A 191 -7.66 6.46 -5.35
C LEU A 191 -6.92 6.00 -6.62
N PHE A 192 -5.62 5.71 -6.51
CA PHE A 192 -4.81 5.16 -7.59
C PHE A 192 -5.37 3.81 -8.08
N ILE A 193 -5.66 2.87 -7.17
CA ILE A 193 -6.23 1.56 -7.51
C ILE A 193 -7.57 1.70 -8.23
N LYS A 194 -8.45 2.59 -7.74
CA LYS A 194 -9.75 2.84 -8.38
C LYS A 194 -9.60 3.48 -9.76
N SER A 195 -8.65 4.40 -9.92
CA SER A 195 -8.34 5.03 -11.20
C SER A 195 -7.84 3.99 -12.21
N TRP A 196 -6.92 3.13 -11.79
CA TRP A 196 -6.42 2.04 -12.63
C TRP A 196 -7.52 1.07 -13.04
N ALA A 197 -8.33 0.60 -12.09
CA ALA A 197 -9.45 -0.29 -12.38
C ALA A 197 -10.49 0.36 -13.30
N TYR A 198 -10.79 1.65 -13.10
CA TYR A 198 -11.70 2.41 -13.93
C TYR A 198 -11.19 2.51 -15.38
N LEU A 199 -9.92 2.88 -15.56
CA LEU A 199 -9.30 3.00 -16.90
C LEU A 199 -9.18 1.64 -17.59
N CYS A 200 -8.80 0.59 -16.87
CA CYS A 200 -8.77 -0.77 -17.40
C CYS A 200 -10.15 -1.22 -17.91
N LYS A 201 -11.22 -0.91 -17.16
CA LYS A 201 -12.60 -1.20 -17.58
C LYS A 201 -13.02 -0.35 -18.79
N LYS A 202 -12.66 0.93 -18.83
CA LYS A 202 -13.01 1.83 -19.94
C LYS A 202 -12.34 1.45 -21.25
N LEU A 203 -11.06 1.09 -21.22
CA LEU A 203 -10.33 0.64 -22.41
C LEU A 203 -10.93 -0.63 -23.02
N GLN A 204 -11.54 -1.50 -22.21
CA GLN A 204 -12.27 -2.67 -22.71
C GLN A 204 -13.58 -2.29 -23.44
N GLN A 205 -14.22 -1.18 -23.05
CA GLN A 205 -15.55 -0.79 -23.53
C GLN A 205 -15.52 0.13 -24.76
N GLN A 206 -14.37 0.71 -25.09
CA GLN A 206 -14.26 1.72 -26.15
C GLN A 206 -13.69 1.13 -27.45
N ASN A 207 -14.54 1.10 -28.50
CA ASN A 207 -14.14 1.12 -29.91
C ASN A 207 -13.93 2.58 -30.41
N VAL A 208 -13.74 3.56 -29.51
CA VAL A 208 -13.77 5.01 -29.82
C VAL A 208 -12.50 5.69 -29.32
N VAL A 209 -11.91 6.51 -30.17
CA VAL A 209 -10.71 7.33 -29.91
C VAL A 209 -11.09 8.51 -29.01
N VAL A 210 -10.98 8.34 -27.69
CA VAL A 210 -11.01 9.45 -26.73
C VAL A 210 -9.57 9.91 -26.50
N PRO A 211 -9.27 11.23 -26.47
CA PRO A 211 -7.94 11.70 -26.12
C PRO A 211 -7.54 11.18 -24.73
N VAL A 212 -6.36 10.56 -24.66
CA VAL A 212 -5.80 9.95 -23.44
C VAL A 212 -5.81 10.89 -22.21
N PRO A 213 -5.62 12.23 -22.32
CA PRO A 213 -5.60 13.13 -21.15
C PRO A 213 -6.92 13.31 -20.39
N SER A 214 -8.08 13.02 -21.01
CA SER A 214 -9.40 13.34 -20.44
C SER A 214 -10.15 12.14 -19.84
N LEU A 215 -9.45 11.06 -19.51
CA LEU A 215 -10.10 9.79 -19.20
C LEU A 215 -10.60 9.66 -17.75
N LEU A 216 -10.00 10.34 -16.76
CA LEU A 216 -10.43 10.23 -15.36
C LEU A 216 -11.55 11.22 -14.99
N PRO A 217 -12.60 10.78 -14.26
CA PRO A 217 -13.56 11.71 -13.66
C PRO A 217 -12.89 12.50 -12.53
N GLU A 218 -13.47 13.67 -12.19
CA GLU A 218 -12.97 14.56 -11.13
C GLU A 218 -12.76 13.83 -9.80
N SER A 219 -13.68 12.94 -9.43
CA SER A 219 -13.60 12.15 -8.18
C SER A 219 -12.44 11.15 -8.12
N LEU A 220 -11.77 10.88 -9.25
CA LEU A 220 -10.59 10.02 -9.36
C LEU A 220 -9.32 10.80 -9.77
N THR A 221 -9.44 12.11 -9.96
CA THR A 221 -8.31 12.95 -10.38
C THR A 221 -7.49 13.35 -9.15
N PRO A 222 -6.18 13.03 -9.10
CA PRO A 222 -5.33 13.39 -7.97
C PRO A 222 -4.99 14.89 -7.98
N CYS A 223 -4.78 15.45 -6.79
CA CYS A 223 -4.24 16.80 -6.61
C CYS A 223 -2.81 16.70 -6.06
N PHE A 224 -1.86 17.28 -6.78
CA PHE A 224 -0.44 17.33 -6.39
C PHE A 224 0.01 18.71 -5.91
N ASP A 225 -0.90 19.68 -5.82
CA ASP A 225 -0.58 21.01 -5.27
C ASP A 225 -0.36 20.93 -3.76
N ARG A 226 0.92 20.78 -3.37
CA ARG A 226 1.33 20.72 -1.97
C ARG A 226 1.25 22.08 -1.27
N SER A 227 1.07 23.18 -2.00
CA SER A 227 0.94 24.52 -1.39
C SER A 227 -0.34 24.69 -0.58
N LEU A 228 -1.32 23.81 -0.77
CA LEU A 228 -2.55 23.73 0.02
C LEU A 228 -2.28 23.35 1.49
N ILE A 229 -1.18 22.66 1.77
CA ILE A 229 -0.75 22.29 3.12
C ILE A 229 0.22 23.36 3.63
N LYS A 230 -0.25 24.22 4.54
CA LYS A 230 0.57 25.29 5.12
C LYS A 230 1.41 24.75 6.27
N ASP A 231 2.69 25.13 6.29
CA ASP A 231 3.62 24.83 7.38
C ASP A 231 4.33 26.10 7.88
N PRO A 232 3.62 27.01 8.58
CA PRO A 232 4.21 28.26 9.05
C PRO A 232 5.28 28.07 10.14
N HIS A 233 5.36 26.88 10.75
CA HIS A 233 6.27 26.60 11.86
C HIS A 233 7.43 25.67 11.49
N GLY A 234 7.54 25.24 10.22
CA GLY A 234 8.59 24.33 9.75
C GLY A 234 8.57 22.96 10.44
N ILE A 235 7.37 22.44 10.71
CA ILE A 235 7.15 21.16 11.39
C ILE A 235 7.77 20.01 10.59
N ASP A 236 7.76 20.10 9.26
CA ASP A 236 8.35 19.12 8.38
C ASP A 236 9.82 18.82 8.72
N MET A 237 10.62 19.85 8.96
CA MET A 237 12.03 19.76 9.31
C MET A 237 12.24 19.32 10.76
N VAL A 238 11.31 19.65 11.65
CA VAL A 238 11.31 19.09 13.02
C VAL A 238 11.19 17.57 12.96
N TYR A 239 10.27 17.04 12.15
CA TYR A 239 10.13 15.59 11.98
C TYR A 239 11.34 14.95 11.31
N VAL A 240 11.94 15.59 10.29
CA VAL A 240 13.18 15.09 9.68
C VAL A 240 14.29 14.96 10.73
N LYS A 241 14.52 15.99 11.54
CA LYS A 241 15.55 15.99 12.59
C LYS A 241 15.27 14.95 13.67
N GLN A 242 14.02 14.84 14.13
CA GLN A 242 13.62 13.85 15.13
C GLN A 242 13.82 12.42 14.62
N LEU A 243 13.45 12.17 13.37
CA LEU A 243 13.59 10.84 12.77
C LEU A 243 15.07 10.45 12.63
N MET A 244 15.91 11.37 12.17
CA MET A 244 17.36 11.15 12.09
C MET A 244 18.00 10.90 13.46
N ALA A 245 17.59 11.65 14.48
CA ALA A 245 18.04 11.41 15.85
C ALA A 245 17.61 10.04 16.37
N PHE A 246 16.37 9.61 16.06
CA PHE A 246 15.83 8.31 16.49
C PHE A 246 16.58 7.13 15.84
N THR A 247 16.99 7.24 14.58
CA THR A 247 17.67 6.15 13.87
C THR A 247 19.16 6.03 14.21
N GLY A 248 19.69 6.93 15.05
CA GLY A 248 21.11 6.97 15.37
C GLY A 248 22.00 7.30 14.17
N SER A 249 21.41 7.87 13.11
CA SER A 249 22.16 8.35 11.95
C SER A 249 22.99 9.56 12.36
N ASP A 250 24.24 9.64 11.91
CA ASP A 250 25.00 10.89 11.99
C ASP A 250 24.16 12.01 11.34
N PRO A 251 24.05 13.22 11.93
CA PRO A 251 23.38 14.37 11.32
C PRO A 251 23.73 14.63 9.85
N ASN A 252 24.93 14.21 9.42
CA ASN A 252 25.41 14.32 8.04
C ASN A 252 25.12 13.10 7.16
N THR A 253 24.68 11.98 7.75
CA THR A 253 24.36 10.74 7.01
C THR A 253 22.89 10.71 6.65
N ARG A 254 22.59 11.08 5.40
CA ARG A 254 21.24 11.03 4.82
C ARG A 254 20.98 9.62 4.33
N SER A 255 19.87 9.04 4.80
CA SER A 255 19.48 7.67 4.46
C SER A 255 17.97 7.54 4.32
N LEU A 256 17.54 6.95 3.23
CA LEU A 256 16.18 6.46 2.97
C LEU A 256 16.01 4.98 3.33
N LYS A 257 17.05 4.32 3.84
CA LYS A 257 16.92 2.92 4.25
C LYS A 257 15.84 2.78 5.31
N VAL A 258 15.13 1.67 5.20
CA VAL A 258 14.17 1.23 6.22
C VAL A 258 14.94 0.88 7.50
N THR A 259 14.94 1.80 8.44
CA THR A 259 15.59 1.66 9.76
C THR A 259 14.58 1.32 10.85
N ILE A 260 13.28 1.43 10.58
CA ILE A 260 12.21 0.97 11.45
C ILE A 260 11.66 -0.33 10.82
N PRO A 261 12.24 -1.49 11.16
CA PRO A 261 11.80 -2.74 10.59
C PRO A 261 10.46 -3.12 11.22
N VAL A 262 9.53 -3.58 10.39
CA VAL A 262 8.49 -4.48 10.90
C VAL A 262 9.21 -5.74 11.39
N ALA A 263 8.98 -6.14 12.65
CA ALA A 263 9.58 -7.35 13.22
C ALA A 263 9.46 -8.51 12.21
N LYS A 264 10.55 -9.27 12.01
CA LYS A 264 10.52 -10.44 11.13
C LYS A 264 9.33 -11.29 11.54
N VAL A 265 8.39 -11.45 10.61
CA VAL A 265 7.17 -12.24 10.82
C VAL A 265 7.63 -13.66 11.13
N ASP A 266 7.47 -14.08 12.38
CA ASP A 266 7.71 -15.48 12.77
C ASP A 266 6.85 -16.36 11.85
N SER A 267 7.46 -17.44 11.33
CA SER A 267 6.78 -18.44 10.52
C SER A 267 5.50 -19.02 11.16
N ASN A 268 5.39 -18.92 12.48
CA ASN A 268 4.25 -19.37 13.27
C ASN A 268 3.11 -18.34 13.32
N LEU A 269 3.31 -17.11 12.85
CA LEU A 269 2.25 -16.12 12.80
C LEU A 269 1.19 -16.50 11.76
N VAL A 270 -0.06 -16.32 12.14
CA VAL A 270 -1.23 -16.62 11.31
C VAL A 270 -2.05 -15.38 11.01
N ARG A 271 -2.68 -15.38 9.84
CA ARG A 271 -3.63 -14.37 9.37
C ARG A 271 -5.04 -14.93 9.40
N LYS A 272 -5.93 -14.25 10.13
CA LYS A 272 -7.37 -14.52 10.19
C LYS A 272 -8.16 -13.24 9.91
N THR A 273 -9.27 -13.40 9.20
CA THR A 273 -10.22 -12.30 8.93
C THR A 273 -11.43 -12.51 9.82
N PHE A 274 -11.85 -11.47 10.53
CA PHE A 274 -13.04 -11.50 11.39
C PHE A 274 -14.12 -10.62 10.78
N THR A 275 -15.34 -11.14 10.68
CA THR A 275 -16.48 -10.41 10.13
C THR A 275 -17.39 -9.98 11.28
N LEU A 276 -17.61 -8.66 11.40
CA LEU A 276 -18.66 -8.09 12.24
C LEU A 276 -19.84 -7.73 11.36
N THR A 277 -20.97 -8.40 11.57
CA THR A 277 -22.18 -8.16 10.80
C THR A 277 -22.89 -6.88 11.26
N ARG A 278 -23.85 -6.41 10.46
CA ARG A 278 -24.71 -5.29 10.85
C ARG A 278 -25.50 -5.62 12.12
N GLU A 279 -25.94 -6.87 12.24
CA GLU A 279 -26.65 -7.40 13.39
C GLU A 279 -25.76 -7.37 14.64
N ASP A 280 -24.50 -7.76 14.53
CA ASP A 280 -23.54 -7.70 15.64
C ASP A 280 -23.30 -6.25 16.11
N LEU A 281 -23.12 -5.33 15.16
CA LEU A 281 -22.93 -3.91 15.44
C LEU A 281 -24.18 -3.30 16.11
N ASN A 282 -25.38 -3.67 15.65
CA ASN A 282 -26.63 -3.24 16.28
C ASN A 282 -26.76 -3.77 17.71
N LYS A 283 -26.38 -5.02 17.96
CA LYS A 283 -26.34 -5.59 19.32
C LYS A 283 -25.34 -4.85 20.21
N LEU A 284 -24.15 -4.53 19.71
CA LEU A 284 -23.14 -3.74 20.44
C LEU A 284 -23.69 -2.34 20.78
N LYS A 285 -24.31 -1.68 19.80
CA LYS A 285 -24.93 -0.36 20.00
C LYS A 285 -26.05 -0.40 21.03
N HIS A 286 -26.92 -1.42 20.99
CA HIS A 286 -28.01 -1.57 21.96
C HIS A 286 -27.47 -1.79 23.38
N LYS A 287 -26.47 -2.66 23.55
CA LYS A 287 -25.80 -2.85 24.85
C LYS A 287 -25.18 -1.56 25.39
N LEU A 288 -24.53 -0.78 24.52
CA LEU A 288 -23.96 0.51 24.90
C LEU A 288 -25.04 1.48 25.42
N VAL A 289 -26.18 1.56 24.75
CA VAL A 289 -27.30 2.43 25.16
C VAL A 289 -27.84 2.03 26.53
N LEU A 290 -27.99 0.73 26.79
CA LEU A 290 -28.45 0.24 28.10
C LEU A 290 -27.47 0.62 29.21
N VAL A 291 -26.18 0.29 29.05
CA VAL A 291 -25.15 0.59 30.06
C VAL A 291 -25.00 2.10 30.29
N ASN A 292 -25.08 2.90 29.23
CA ASN A 292 -24.95 4.35 29.35
C ASN A 292 -26.13 4.99 30.10
N LYS A 293 -27.35 4.47 29.92
CA LYS A 293 -28.51 4.93 30.70
C LYS A 293 -28.34 4.65 32.19
N ASP A 294 -27.76 3.51 32.54
CA ASP A 294 -27.59 3.10 33.94
C ASP A 294 -26.43 3.85 34.63
N GLN A 295 -25.33 4.12 33.92
CA GLN A 295 -24.11 4.68 34.53
C GLN A 295 -23.94 6.19 34.32
N HIS A 296 -24.33 6.72 33.15
CA HIS A 296 -24.07 8.11 32.77
C HIS A 296 -25.21 8.70 31.91
N PRO A 297 -26.42 8.85 32.46
CA PRO A 297 -27.63 9.19 31.70
C PRO A 297 -27.57 10.53 30.96
N SER A 298 -26.69 11.46 31.36
CA SER A 298 -26.52 12.78 30.74
C SER A 298 -25.45 12.85 29.65
N LYS A 299 -24.66 11.79 29.43
CA LYS A 299 -23.53 11.81 28.48
C LYS A 299 -23.92 11.14 27.17
N GLN A 300 -23.95 11.91 26.08
CA GLN A 300 -24.14 11.37 24.74
C GLN A 300 -22.82 10.80 24.22
N LEU A 301 -22.78 9.48 23.98
CA LEU A 301 -21.59 8.82 23.43
C LEU A 301 -21.60 8.84 21.90
N HIS A 302 -20.44 9.11 21.29
CA HIS A 302 -20.27 9.00 19.85
C HIS A 302 -20.20 7.52 19.44
N SER A 303 -21.31 6.96 18.95
CA SER A 303 -21.42 5.53 18.59
C SER A 303 -21.43 5.31 17.08
N SER A 304 -20.37 5.69 16.37
CA SER A 304 -20.25 5.32 14.95
C SER A 304 -19.88 3.84 14.84
N THR A 305 -20.17 3.24 13.67
CA THR A 305 -19.72 1.88 13.36
C THR A 305 -18.22 1.72 13.59
N PHE A 306 -17.41 2.69 13.16
CA PHE A 306 -15.96 2.68 13.35
C PHE A 306 -15.54 2.61 14.83
N VAL A 307 -16.13 3.47 15.67
CA VAL A 307 -15.81 3.50 17.11
C VAL A 307 -16.24 2.19 17.78
N LEU A 308 -17.43 1.68 17.48
CA LEU A 308 -17.93 0.42 18.03
C LEU A 308 -17.05 -0.77 17.63
N THR A 309 -16.64 -0.83 16.36
CA THR A 309 -15.72 -1.86 15.86
C THR A 309 -14.37 -1.79 16.56
N CYS A 310 -13.75 -0.60 16.61
CA CYS A 310 -12.43 -0.43 17.24
C CYS A 310 -12.46 -0.79 18.73
N ALA A 311 -13.47 -0.32 19.46
CA ALA A 311 -13.63 -0.64 20.88
C ALA A 311 -13.80 -2.15 21.10
N HIS A 312 -14.63 -2.81 20.29
CA HIS A 312 -14.83 -4.26 20.39
C HIS A 312 -13.55 -5.04 20.11
N VAL A 313 -12.85 -4.71 19.01
CA VAL A 313 -11.57 -5.35 18.63
C VAL A 313 -10.52 -5.11 19.71
N PHE A 314 -10.41 -3.90 20.24
CA PHE A 314 -9.44 -3.55 21.26
C PHE A 314 -9.64 -4.37 22.54
N VAL A 315 -10.88 -4.47 23.04
CA VAL A 315 -11.20 -5.31 24.21
C VAL A 315 -10.88 -6.78 23.94
N CYS A 316 -11.19 -7.30 22.76
CA CYS A 316 -10.84 -8.67 22.38
C CYS A 316 -9.33 -8.90 22.36
N LEU A 317 -8.55 -7.94 21.85
CA LEU A 317 -7.08 -8.02 21.81
C LEU A 317 -6.48 -8.02 23.21
N VAL A 318 -6.93 -7.13 24.09
CA VAL A 318 -6.45 -7.07 25.49
C VAL A 318 -6.72 -8.38 26.21
N LYS A 319 -7.95 -8.93 26.07
CA LYS A 319 -8.30 -10.23 26.67
C LYS A 319 -7.47 -11.39 26.09
N ALA A 320 -7.26 -11.41 24.78
CA ALA A 320 -6.53 -12.48 24.11
C ALA A 320 -5.03 -12.50 24.47
N ARG A 321 -4.44 -11.33 24.77
CA ARG A 321 -3.05 -11.23 25.24
C ARG A 321 -2.86 -11.73 26.67
N GLY A 322 -3.93 -11.79 27.47
CA GLY A 322 -3.86 -12.21 28.87
C GLY A 322 -3.05 -11.23 29.74
N GLU A 323 -3.05 -9.95 29.37
CA GLU A 323 -2.32 -8.89 30.10
C GLU A 323 -2.83 -8.77 31.54
N ASP A 324 -1.93 -8.47 32.47
CA ASP A 324 -2.27 -8.17 33.85
C ASP A 324 -3.16 -6.93 33.97
N ALA A 325 -3.98 -6.87 35.02
CA ALA A 325 -4.95 -5.80 35.24
C ALA A 325 -4.34 -4.38 35.34
N ASN A 326 -3.03 -4.29 35.63
CA ASN A 326 -2.31 -3.03 35.79
C ASN A 326 -1.49 -2.62 34.55
N THR A 327 -1.55 -3.39 33.45
CA THR A 327 -0.80 -3.06 32.24
C THR A 327 -1.49 -1.92 31.48
N THR A 328 -0.75 -0.85 31.20
CA THR A 328 -1.24 0.23 30.34
C THR A 328 -1.22 -0.23 28.88
N VAL A 329 -2.37 -0.17 28.22
CA VAL A 329 -2.55 -0.55 26.82
C VAL A 329 -2.93 0.68 25.99
N THR A 330 -2.29 0.85 24.84
CA THR A 330 -2.52 1.99 23.94
C THR A 330 -3.14 1.54 22.62
N PHE A 331 -4.07 2.35 22.09
CA PHE A 331 -4.72 2.11 20.81
C PHE A 331 -4.59 3.38 19.95
N TRP A 332 -3.99 3.24 18.76
CA TRP A 332 -3.75 4.35 17.84
C TRP A 332 -4.69 4.25 16.64
N VAL A 333 -5.23 5.40 16.21
CA VAL A 333 -6.07 5.50 15.02
C VAL A 333 -5.58 6.66 14.15
N PRO A 334 -5.26 6.44 12.87
CA PRO A 334 -4.94 7.53 11.94
C PRO A 334 -6.21 8.32 11.58
N ALA A 335 -6.07 9.63 11.40
CA ALA A 335 -7.15 10.51 10.97
C ALA A 335 -6.84 11.12 9.58
N ASP A 336 -7.85 11.23 8.72
CA ASP A 336 -7.75 11.94 7.44
C ASP A 336 -8.06 13.43 7.66
N CYS A 337 -7.09 14.30 7.38
CA CYS A 337 -7.17 15.74 7.64
C CYS A 337 -7.64 16.58 6.43
N ARG A 338 -8.20 15.97 5.39
CA ARG A 338 -8.59 16.65 4.13
C ARG A 338 -10.02 17.26 4.13
N SER A 339 -10.70 17.31 5.27
CA SER A 339 -12.13 17.68 5.38
C SER A 339 -12.45 19.11 4.97
#